data_AF-A0A9W3BUJ9-F1
#
_entry.id   AF-A0A9W3BUJ9-F1
#
_cell.length_a   1.000
_cell.length_b   1.000
_cell.length_c   1.000
_cell.angle_alpha   90.00
_cell.angle_beta   90.00
_cell.angle_gamma   90.00
#
_symmetry.space_group_name_H-M   'P 1'
#
loop_
_entity.id
_entity.type
_entity.pdbx_description
1 polymer ?
#
loop_
_entity_poly.entity_id
_entity_poly.type
_entity_poly.pdbx_seq_one_letter_code
_entity_poly.pdbx_strand_id
1 'polypeptide(L)'
;MKAFLEFYSLLGDRERGTVCPNYPSCNGTLLRKYTEADLYVQLSYFCHILDTQCSPEKMDVGVRIQVEKAMTKIRPAVESAASIARSFRDRCDYGWVQLTDLF
;
A
#
# COMPACT_ATOMS: atom_id res chain seq x y z
N MET A 1 7.42 21.52 9.17
CA MET A 1 8.76 20.92 9.44
C MET A 1 8.71 19.57 10.13
N LYS A 2 7.81 19.32 11.11
CA LYS A 2 7.70 18.02 11.82
C LYS A 2 7.45 16.80 10.90
N ALA A 3 6.57 16.92 9.91
CA ALA A 3 6.24 15.81 9.00
C ALA A 3 7.43 15.32 8.14
N PHE A 4 8.39 16.19 7.79
CA PHE A 4 9.48 15.79 6.90
C PHE A 4 10.47 14.81 7.56
N LEU A 5 10.60 14.86 8.90
CA LEU A 5 11.39 13.92 9.69
C LEU A 5 10.71 12.56 9.88
N GLU A 6 9.38 12.47 9.76
CA GLU A 6 8.66 11.20 9.86
C GLU A 6 8.84 10.33 8.61
N PHE A 7 9.05 10.95 7.45
CA PHE A 7 9.13 10.24 6.17
C PHE A 7 10.55 10.05 5.64
N TYR A 8 11.58 10.67 6.23
CA TYR A 8 12.96 10.58 5.73
C TYR A 8 13.99 10.28 6.83
N SER A 9 14.98 9.44 6.51
CA SER A 9 16.16 9.10 7.32
C SER A 9 17.41 9.71 6.70
N LEU A 10 18.39 10.09 7.53
CA LEU A 10 19.68 10.59 7.06
C LEU A 10 20.67 9.43 6.91
N LEU A 11 21.21 9.25 5.71
CA LEU A 11 22.35 8.36 5.44
C LEU A 11 23.55 9.21 5.01
N GLY A 12 24.71 8.96 5.63
CA GLY A 12 25.94 9.74 5.46
C GLY A 12 26.62 9.59 4.10
N ASP A 13 27.28 10.68 3.72
CA ASP A 13 28.23 10.91 2.60
C ASP A 13 27.91 10.25 1.25
N ARG A 14 27.00 10.88 0.51
CA ARG A 14 26.81 10.70 -0.94
C ARG A 14 26.54 12.05 -1.60
N GLU A 15 26.87 12.17 -2.89
CA GLU A 15 26.75 13.40 -3.69
C GLU A 15 25.39 14.09 -3.52
N ARG A 16 25.39 15.43 -3.50
CA ARG A 16 24.26 16.31 -3.12
C ARG A 16 22.91 15.86 -3.68
N GLY A 17 22.19 15.06 -2.92
CA GLY A 17 20.76 14.84 -3.06
C GLY A 17 19.94 15.98 -2.43
N THR A 18 18.66 15.72 -2.16
CA THR A 18 17.75 16.64 -1.47
C THR A 18 18.33 17.09 -0.12
N VAL A 19 18.51 18.40 0.06
CA VAL A 19 19.13 19.01 1.26
C VAL A 19 18.35 18.65 2.52
N CYS A 20 19.05 18.24 3.58
CA CYS A 20 18.43 17.94 4.88
C CYS A 20 17.72 19.18 5.46
N PRO A 21 16.43 19.09 5.83
CA PRO A 21 15.69 20.24 6.35
C PRO A 21 16.17 20.73 7.72
N ASN A 22 16.73 19.85 8.56
CA ASN A 22 17.16 20.22 9.92
C ASN A 22 18.64 20.57 10.03
N TYR A 23 19.45 20.10 9.07
CA TYR A 23 20.89 20.36 9.01
C TYR A 23 21.29 20.65 7.57
N PRO A 24 21.02 21.87 7.05
CA PRO A 24 21.24 22.20 5.65
C PRO A 24 22.69 22.06 5.19
N SER A 25 23.63 22.15 6.14
CA SER A 25 25.08 22.01 5.90
C SER A 25 25.59 20.58 6.03
N CYS A 26 24.72 19.58 6.30
CA CYS A 26 25.15 18.19 6.35
C CYS A 26 25.27 17.60 4.94
N ASN A 27 26.28 16.75 4.72
CA ASN A 27 26.48 16.01 3.47
C ASN A 27 25.64 14.71 3.40
N GLY A 28 24.59 14.61 4.22
CA GLY A 28 23.73 13.44 4.26
C GLY A 28 22.72 13.43 3.11
N THR A 29 22.42 12.24 2.58
CA THR A 29 21.30 12.03 1.66
C THR A 29 20.05 11.67 2.45
N LEU A 30 18.91 12.25 2.08
CA LEU A 30 17.62 11.86 2.63
C LEU A 30 17.12 10.58 1.94
N LEU A 31 17.02 9.51 2.72
CA LEU A 31 16.38 8.28 2.30
C LEU A 31 14.91 8.32 2.70
N ARG A 32 13.99 7.95 1.81
CA ARG A 32 12.60 7.72 2.20
C ARG A 32 12.55 6.58 3.23
N LYS A 33 11.91 6.82 4.37
CA LYS A 33 11.57 5.80 5.37
C LYS A 33 10.49 4.86 4.87
N TYR A 34 9.62 5.39 4.01
CA TYR A 34 8.51 4.67 3.42
C TYR A 34 8.62 4.78 1.91
N THR A 35 8.97 3.67 1.27
CA THR A 35 9.15 3.62 -0.18
C THR A 35 7.81 3.44 -0.88
N GLU A 36 7.80 3.66 -2.20
CA GLU A 36 6.61 3.37 -3.00
C GLU A 36 6.30 1.86 -3.03
N ALA A 37 7.33 1.00 -2.96
CA ALA A 37 7.14 -0.43 -2.81
C ALA A 37 6.41 -0.78 -1.49
N ASP A 38 6.77 -0.13 -0.37
CA ASP A 38 6.08 -0.32 0.91
C ASP A 38 4.61 0.12 0.81
N LEU A 39 4.34 1.23 0.11
CA LEU A 39 2.97 1.70 -0.15
C LEU A 39 2.18 0.69 -0.97
N TYR A 40 2.78 0.18 -2.05
CA TYR A 40 2.14 -0.80 -2.93
C TYR A 40 1.80 -2.10 -2.17
N VAL A 41 2.70 -2.59 -1.32
CA VAL A 41 2.46 -3.77 -0.48
C VAL A 41 1.27 -3.55 0.46
N GLN A 42 1.21 -2.40 1.15
CA GLN A 42 0.08 -2.11 2.04
C GLN A 42 -1.24 -1.97 1.29
N LEU A 43 -1.26 -1.29 0.15
CA LEU A 43 -2.47 -1.15 -0.67
C LEU A 43 -2.94 -2.51 -1.22
N SER A 44 -1.99 -3.37 -1.61
CA SER A 44 -2.28 -4.73 -2.05
C SER A 44 -2.86 -5.58 -0.92
N TYR A 45 -2.34 -5.44 0.30
CA TYR A 45 -2.89 -6.08 1.49
C TYR A 45 -4.32 -5.63 1.80
N PHE A 46 -4.60 -4.31 1.72
CA PHE A 46 -5.97 -3.82 1.85
C PHE A 46 -6.90 -4.37 0.76
N CYS A 47 -6.45 -4.42 -0.49
CA CYS A 47 -7.22 -5.03 -1.57
C CYS A 47 -7.53 -6.50 -1.29
N HIS A 48 -6.59 -7.25 -0.71
CA HIS A 48 -6.78 -8.66 -0.34
C HIS A 48 -7.80 -8.85 0.78
N ILE A 49 -7.72 -8.06 1.87
CA ILE A 49 -8.67 -8.17 2.98
C ILE A 49 -10.09 -7.74 2.58
N LEU A 50 -10.17 -6.72 1.73
CA LEU A 50 -11.44 -6.18 1.25
C LEU A 50 -12.02 -7.00 0.08
N ASP A 51 -11.33 -8.05 -0.36
CA ASP A 51 -11.88 -8.97 -1.34
C ASP A 51 -13.01 -9.78 -0.68
N THR A 52 -14.25 -9.43 -1.05
CA THR A 52 -15.47 -10.05 -0.50
C THR A 52 -15.74 -11.43 -1.09
N GLN A 53 -14.87 -11.92 -1.97
CA GLN A 53 -14.88 -13.32 -2.39
C GLN A 53 -14.46 -14.19 -1.20
N CYS A 54 -15.43 -14.57 -0.36
CA CYS A 54 -15.24 -15.64 0.60
C CYS A 54 -14.87 -16.90 -0.18
N SER A 55 -13.61 -17.35 -0.08
CA SER A 55 -13.23 -18.70 -0.49
C SER A 55 -13.94 -19.68 0.45
N PRO A 56 -15.03 -20.34 0.00
CA PRO A 56 -15.88 -21.10 0.90
C PRO A 56 -15.39 -22.54 1.07
N GLU A 57 -14.25 -22.89 0.46
CA GLU A 57 -13.82 -24.28 0.27
C GLU A 57 -13.48 -25.01 1.57
N LYS A 58 -13.28 -24.29 2.69
CA LYS A 58 -12.90 -24.87 3.98
C LYS A 58 -13.90 -24.63 5.11
N MET A 59 -15.07 -24.02 4.84
CA MET A 59 -16.04 -23.67 5.86
C MET A 59 -17.22 -24.64 5.90
N ASP A 60 -17.71 -24.95 7.11
CA ASP A 60 -18.99 -25.62 7.29
C ASP A 60 -20.14 -24.79 6.67
N VAL A 61 -21.13 -25.47 6.09
CA VAL A 61 -22.23 -24.84 5.34
C VAL A 61 -23.04 -23.88 6.21
N GLY A 62 -23.28 -24.23 7.49
CA GLY A 62 -24.02 -23.37 8.42
C GLY A 62 -23.27 -22.09 8.75
N VAL A 63 -21.95 -22.19 8.94
CA VAL A 63 -21.06 -21.03 9.17
C VAL A 63 -21.01 -20.15 7.92
N ARG A 64 -20.87 -20.76 6.74
CA ARG A 64 -20.83 -20.04 5.45
C ARG A 64 -22.07 -19.17 5.24
N ILE A 65 -23.27 -19.71 5.47
CA ILE A 65 -24.53 -18.96 5.30
C ILE A 65 -24.58 -17.74 6.24
N GLN A 66 -24.12 -17.88 7.48
CA GLN A 66 -24.10 -16.76 8.44
C GLN A 66 -23.11 -15.68 8.02
N VAL A 67 -21.92 -16.07 7.55
CA VAL A 67 -20.90 -15.14 7.05
C VAL A 67 -21.39 -14.41 5.80
N GLU A 68 -21.95 -15.12 4.82
CA GLU A 68 -22.51 -14.50 3.61
C GLU A 68 -23.65 -13.51 3.93
N LYS A 69 -24.52 -13.86 4.90
CA LYS A 69 -25.59 -12.98 5.38
C LYS A 69 -25.08 -11.75 6.14
N ALA A 70 -23.98 -11.87 6.88
CA ALA A 70 -23.34 -10.71 7.50
C ALA A 70 -22.65 -9.83 6.45
N MET A 71 -21.98 -10.46 5.49
CA MET A 71 -21.25 -9.77 4.42
C MET A 71 -22.18 -8.98 3.50
N THR A 72 -23.37 -9.49 3.16
CA THR A 72 -24.35 -8.75 2.36
C THR A 72 -24.75 -7.41 2.98
N LYS A 73 -24.70 -7.26 4.31
CA LYS A 73 -25.01 -5.99 4.99
C LYS A 73 -23.91 -4.94 4.82
N ILE A 74 -22.65 -5.35 4.80
CA ILE A 74 -21.50 -4.45 4.74
C ILE A 74 -20.88 -4.33 3.34
N ARG A 75 -21.35 -5.16 2.40
CA ARG A 75 -20.83 -5.25 1.03
C ARG A 75 -20.67 -3.89 0.34
N PRO A 76 -21.64 -2.97 0.35
CA PRO A 76 -21.46 -1.67 -0.32
C PRO A 76 -20.31 -0.85 0.25
N ALA A 77 -20.11 -0.90 1.58
CA ALA A 77 -19.02 -0.20 2.24
C ALA A 77 -17.66 -0.85 1.92
N VAL A 78 -17.61 -2.18 1.91
CA VAL A 78 -16.38 -2.92 1.56
C VAL A 78 -16.00 -2.71 0.09
N GLU A 79 -16.97 -2.77 -0.83
CA GLU A 79 -16.74 -2.51 -2.26
C GLU A 79 -16.25 -1.08 -2.50
N SER A 80 -16.82 -0.09 -1.80
CA SER A 80 -16.36 1.30 -1.85
C SER A 80 -14.92 1.44 -1.35
N ALA A 81 -14.60 0.88 -0.19
CA ALA A 81 -13.25 0.89 0.35
C ALA A 81 -12.25 0.18 -0.58
N ALA A 82 -12.64 -0.96 -1.15
CA ALA A 82 -11.82 -1.73 -2.09
C ALA A 82 -11.58 -0.94 -3.38
N SER A 83 -12.59 -0.21 -3.88
CA SER A 83 -12.46 0.66 -5.04
C SER A 83 -11.42 1.76 -4.82
N ILE A 84 -11.47 2.40 -3.65
CA ILE A 84 -10.50 3.43 -3.26
C ILE A 84 -9.08 2.83 -3.17
N ALA A 85 -8.91 1.72 -2.46
CA ALA A 85 -7.61 1.05 -2.33
C ALA A 85 -7.02 0.66 -3.69
N ARG A 86 -7.84 0.09 -4.59
CA ARG A 86 -7.43 -0.23 -5.97
C ARG A 86 -7.03 1.02 -6.74
N SER A 87 -7.81 2.09 -6.68
CA SER A 87 -7.50 3.35 -7.39
C SER A 87 -6.15 3.95 -6.99
N PHE A 88 -5.73 3.79 -5.74
CA PHE A 88 -4.40 4.21 -5.31
C PHE A 88 -3.32 3.22 -5.77
N ARG A 89 -3.57 1.93 -5.62
CA ARG A 89 -2.63 0.86 -5.98
C ARG A 89 -2.30 0.88 -7.48
N ASP A 90 -3.32 1.04 -8.31
CA ASP A 90 -3.21 0.97 -9.77
C ASP A 90 -2.49 2.20 -10.35
N ARG A 91 -2.25 3.23 -9.52
CA ARG A 91 -1.42 4.41 -9.83
C ARG A 91 0.03 4.27 -9.38
N CYS A 92 0.38 3.25 -8.61
CA CYS A 92 1.77 2.96 -8.27
C CYS A 92 2.48 2.35 -9.47
N ASP A 93 3.77 2.65 -9.63
CA ASP A 93 4.58 2.16 -10.75
C ASP A 93 4.76 0.62 -10.76
N TYR A 94 4.37 -0.06 -9.68
CA TYR A 94 4.42 -1.52 -9.53
C TYR A 94 3.17 -2.26 -10.02
N GLY A 95 2.09 -1.55 -10.37
CA GLY A 95 0.82 -2.17 -10.78
C GLY A 95 0.81 -2.73 -12.21
N TRP A 96 1.68 -2.19 -13.08
CA TRP A 96 1.72 -2.52 -14.50
C TRP A 96 3.15 -2.75 -14.96
N VAL A 97 3.54 -4.02 -15.10
CA VAL A 97 4.77 -4.37 -15.81
C VAL A 97 4.35 -4.86 -17.20
N GLN A 98 4.76 -4.16 -18.26
CA GLN A 98 4.60 -4.73 -19.60
C GLN A 98 5.56 -5.89 -19.71
N LEU A 99 5.06 -7.08 -20.04
CA LEU A 99 5.90 -8.26 -20.21
C LEU A 99 6.99 -8.04 -21.29
N THR A 100 6.75 -7.14 -22.24
CA THR A 100 7.71 -6.71 -23.25
C THR A 100 8.91 -5.95 -22.68
N ASP A 101 8.82 -5.38 -21.49
CA ASP A 101 9.93 -4.66 -20.84
C ASP A 101 10.85 -5.62 -20.06
N LEU A 102 10.48 -6.91 -19.98
CA LEU A 102 11.21 -7.96 -19.26
C LEU A 102 11.98 -8.93 -20.18
N PHE A 103 11.72 -8.90 -21.48
CA PHE A 103 12.29 -9.81 -22.49
C PHE A 103 12.83 -9.03 -23.69
#